data_AF-A0A7W0QSI8-F1
#
_entry.id   AF-A0A7W0QSI8-F1
#
_cell.length_a   1.000
_cell.length_b   1.000
_cell.length_c   1.000
_cell.angle_alpha   90.00
_cell.angle_beta   90.00
_cell.angle_gamma   90.00
#
_symmetry.space_group_name_H-M   'P 1'
#
loop_
_entity.id
_entity.type
_entity.pdbx_description
1 polymer ?
#
loop_
_entity_poly.entity_id
_entity_poly.type
_entity_poly.pdbx_seq_one_letter_code
_entity_poly.pdbx_strand_id
1 'polypeptide(L)'
;MKRSEEFYEGDHDAVLSTAGRGETMQDILTRRWSRRGMMKSGLATGMVLTLGAPVLKAVAQDDAPAANALGFEPIVLDEGEDMVVAANHVAVPFLRWGDPIIAGAPEWDFENQTAAAQEQQFGYNCDWIGFLPLPVGSDTSDHGLLVVNHEYTNPELMFAGYLTANPDFG
;
A
#
# COMPACT_ATOMS: atom_id res chain seq x y z
N MET A 1 25.63 -17.63 5.82
CA MET A 1 24.26 -17.83 6.33
C MET A 1 23.37 -16.97 5.47
N LYS A 2 22.70 -17.56 4.48
CA LYS A 2 21.76 -16.84 3.62
C LYS A 2 20.55 -16.44 4.48
N ARG A 3 20.06 -15.21 4.33
CA ARG A 3 18.87 -14.71 5.03
C ARG A 3 17.67 -15.58 4.65
N SER A 4 16.84 -15.93 5.63
CA SER A 4 15.61 -16.71 5.46
C SER A 4 14.61 -16.09 4.48
N GLU A 5 14.73 -14.79 4.20
CA GLU A 5 13.94 -14.07 3.19
C GLU A 5 14.08 -14.66 1.78
N GLU A 6 15.28 -15.12 1.39
CA GLU A 6 15.55 -15.69 0.05
C GLU A 6 14.82 -17.03 -0.19
N PHE A 7 14.26 -17.65 0.87
CA PHE A 7 13.55 -18.93 0.79
C PHE A 7 12.03 -18.79 0.66
N TYR A 8 11.46 -17.67 1.12
CA TYR A 8 10.01 -17.40 1.07
C TYR A 8 9.65 -16.40 -0.03
N GLU A 9 10.47 -15.37 -0.22
CA GLU A 9 10.43 -14.47 -1.37
C GLU A 9 11.51 -14.88 -2.36
N GLY A 10 11.43 -16.12 -2.84
CA GLY A 10 12.14 -16.45 -4.06
C GLY A 10 11.66 -15.48 -5.12
N ASP A 11 12.49 -14.52 -5.51
CA ASP A 11 12.28 -13.64 -6.66
C ASP A 11 12.06 -14.58 -7.84
N HIS A 12 10.79 -14.86 -8.11
CA HIS A 12 10.39 -15.78 -9.14
C HIS A 12 10.64 -15.02 -10.45
N ASP A 13 11.85 -15.15 -10.98
CA ASP A 13 12.19 -14.85 -12.38
C ASP A 13 11.26 -15.59 -13.38
N ALA A 14 10.40 -16.48 -12.87
CA ALA A 14 9.31 -17.07 -13.60
C ALA A 14 8.24 -16.01 -13.90
N VAL A 15 8.26 -15.49 -15.12
CA VAL A 15 7.13 -14.75 -15.71
C VAL A 15 5.90 -15.67 -15.75
N LEU A 16 5.02 -15.54 -14.74
CA LEU A 16 3.80 -16.36 -14.58
C LEU A 16 2.71 -16.04 -15.61
N SER A 17 2.89 -15.00 -16.43
CA SER A 17 2.02 -14.70 -17.57
C SER A 17 2.72 -13.82 -18.60
N THR A 18 2.80 -14.30 -19.85
CA THR A 18 3.14 -13.47 -21.03
C THR A 18 1.89 -12.92 -21.72
N ALA A 19 0.70 -13.23 -21.19
CA ALA A 19 -0.59 -12.94 -21.82
C ALA A 19 -1.15 -11.55 -21.48
N GLY A 20 -0.42 -10.74 -20.70
CA GLY A 20 -0.81 -9.38 -20.36
C GLY A 20 0.26 -8.39 -20.75
N ARG A 21 0.34 -8.01 -22.03
CA ARG A 21 0.92 -6.70 -22.41
C ARG A 21 -0.05 -5.58 -22.02
N GLY A 22 -0.45 -5.56 -20.76
CA GLY A 22 -1.13 -4.43 -20.17
C GLY A 22 -0.17 -3.26 -20.20
N GLU A 23 -0.70 -2.07 -20.43
CA GLU A 23 0.07 -0.84 -20.32
C GLU A 23 0.65 -0.78 -18.90
N THR A 24 1.96 -0.51 -18.78
CA THR A 24 2.54 -0.30 -17.45
C THR A 24 1.89 0.93 -16.82
N MET A 25 1.89 1.03 -15.49
CA MET A 25 1.41 2.25 -14.82
C MET A 25 2.17 3.49 -15.35
N GLN A 26 3.45 3.34 -15.69
CA GLN A 26 4.27 4.37 -16.34
C GLN A 26 3.72 4.77 -17.72
N ASP A 27 3.30 3.81 -18.55
CA ASP A 27 2.66 4.07 -19.85
C ASP A 27 1.33 4.81 -19.70
N ILE A 28 0.52 4.43 -18.69
CA ILE A 28 -0.75 5.09 -18.38
C ILE A 28 -0.53 6.54 -17.94
N LEU A 29 0.45 6.77 -17.06
CA LEU A 29 0.82 8.10 -16.57
C LEU A 29 1.36 8.99 -17.69
N THR A 30 2.30 8.46 -18.48
CA THR A 30 2.91 9.16 -19.62
C THR A 30 1.86 9.56 -20.65
N ARG A 31 0.90 8.69 -20.97
CA ARG A 31 -0.19 8.98 -21.89
C ARG A 31 -1.16 10.04 -21.37
N ARG A 32 -1.45 10.05 -20.06
CA ARG A 32 -2.29 11.09 -19.46
C ARG A 32 -1.61 12.45 -19.49
N TRP A 33 -0.30 12.50 -19.24
CA TRP A 33 0.48 13.73 -19.34
C TRP A 33 0.61 14.22 -20.79
N SER A 34 0.88 13.34 -21.75
CA SER A 34 0.98 13.72 -23.18
C SER A 34 -0.33 14.24 -23.77
N ARG A 35 -1.48 13.64 -23.42
CA ARG A 35 -2.81 14.14 -23.85
C ARG A 35 -3.13 15.52 -23.27
N ARG A 36 -2.80 15.78 -22.00
CA ARG A 36 -2.95 17.11 -21.38
C ARG A 36 -2.00 18.13 -22.02
N GLY A 37 -0.77 17.75 -22.31
CA GLY A 37 0.19 18.58 -23.03
C GLY A 37 -0.32 18.98 -24.42
N MET A 38 -0.85 18.01 -25.17
CA MET A 38 -1.38 18.24 -26.52
C MET A 38 -2.65 19.10 -26.55
N MET A 39 -3.56 18.96 -25.56
CA MET A 39 -4.73 19.84 -25.44
C MET A 39 -4.34 21.28 -25.09
N LYS A 40 -3.36 21.46 -24.18
CA LYS A 40 -2.82 22.79 -23.85
C LYS A 40 -2.10 23.43 -25.04
N SER A 41 -1.34 22.65 -25.82
CA SER A 41 -0.65 23.16 -27.01
C SER A 41 -1.62 23.46 -28.17
N GLY A 42 -2.70 22.70 -28.33
CA GLY A 42 -3.71 22.94 -29.36
C GLY A 42 -4.47 24.26 -29.17
N LEU A 43 -4.76 24.66 -27.93
CA LEU A 43 -5.35 25.97 -27.61
C LEU A 43 -4.36 27.12 -27.90
N ALA A 44 -3.06 26.90 -27.71
CA ALA A 44 -2.04 27.89 -28.02
C ALA A 44 -1.88 28.12 -29.53
N THR A 45 -1.88 27.07 -30.35
CA THR A 45 -1.74 27.19 -31.81
C THR A 45 -2.98 27.83 -32.47
N GLY A 46 -4.18 27.60 -31.93
CA GLY A 46 -5.42 28.21 -32.42
C GLY A 46 -5.48 29.74 -32.27
N MET A 47 -4.84 30.29 -31.24
CA MET A 47 -4.76 31.74 -31.03
C MET A 47 -3.65 32.44 -31.83
N VAL A 48 -2.65 31.70 -32.33
CA VAL A 48 -1.52 32.28 -33.09
C VAL A 48 -1.87 32.52 -34.56
N LEU A 49 -2.87 31.82 -35.11
CA LEU A 49 -3.22 31.95 -36.54
C LEU A 49 -4.17 33.13 -36.86
N THR A 50 -4.74 33.81 -35.86
CA THR A 50 -5.64 34.95 -36.08
C THR A 50 -5.00 36.33 -35.86
N LEU A 51 -3.78 36.42 -35.31
CA LEU A 51 -3.08 37.68 -35.08
C LEU A 51 -1.59 37.51 -35.42
N GLY A 52 -1.16 38.08 -36.55
CA GLY A 52 0.21 37.95 -37.08
C GLY A 52 1.32 38.21 -36.05
N ALA A 53 2.36 37.36 -36.11
CA ALA A 53 3.58 37.36 -35.30
C ALA A 53 4.29 38.75 -35.24
N PRO A 54 5.03 39.11 -34.16
CA PRO A 54 6.02 38.26 -33.50
C PRO A 54 6.00 38.35 -31.97
N VAL A 55 5.63 37.25 -31.30
CA VAL A 55 6.00 37.05 -29.89
C VAL A 55 6.59 35.64 -29.77
N LEU A 56 7.79 35.47 -30.31
CA LEU A 56 8.75 34.48 -29.80
C LEU A 56 9.33 35.05 -28.49
N LYS A 57 8.49 35.26 -27.48
CA LYS A 57 8.97 35.15 -26.11
C LYS A 57 8.97 33.67 -25.83
N ALA A 58 10.15 33.16 -25.54
CA ALA A 58 10.35 31.81 -25.04
C ALA A 58 9.17 31.47 -24.12
N VAL A 59 8.42 30.43 -24.52
CA VAL A 59 7.69 29.66 -23.53
C VAL A 59 8.81 29.03 -22.70
N ALA A 60 9.30 29.80 -21.72
CA ALA A 60 9.85 29.19 -20.54
C ALA A 60 8.83 28.13 -20.19
N GLN A 61 9.30 26.90 -20.13
CA GLN A 61 8.61 25.85 -19.43
C GLN A 61 8.50 26.41 -18.01
N ASP A 62 7.45 27.19 -17.76
CA ASP A 62 6.93 27.37 -16.43
C ASP A 62 6.63 25.92 -16.06
N ASP A 63 7.55 25.33 -15.30
CA ASP A 63 7.24 24.36 -14.28
C ASP A 63 6.23 25.05 -13.36
N ALA A 64 5.03 25.30 -13.90
CA ALA A 64 3.87 25.64 -13.12
C ALA A 64 3.83 24.49 -12.13
N PRO A 65 4.06 24.75 -10.82
CA PRO A 65 4.06 23.68 -9.84
C PRO A 65 2.78 22.93 -10.12
N ALA A 66 2.90 21.64 -10.45
CA ALA A 66 1.73 20.79 -10.57
C ALA A 66 0.99 21.07 -9.27
N ALA A 67 -0.13 21.78 -9.33
CA ALA A 67 -0.82 22.23 -8.13
C ALA A 67 -0.97 20.97 -7.31
N ASN A 68 -0.23 20.88 -6.19
CA ASN A 68 -0.10 19.64 -5.45
C ASN A 68 -1.53 19.34 -5.02
N ALA A 69 -2.18 18.44 -5.75
CA ALA A 69 -3.57 18.09 -5.50
C ALA A 69 -3.71 17.42 -4.14
N LEU A 70 -2.56 17.01 -3.57
CA LEU A 70 -2.36 16.49 -2.25
C LEU A 70 -1.95 17.65 -1.33
N GLY A 71 -2.70 17.86 -0.25
CA GLY A 71 -2.49 18.95 0.71
C GLY A 71 -1.34 18.74 1.69
N PHE A 72 -0.34 17.91 1.35
CA PHE A 72 0.79 17.59 2.22
C PHE A 72 2.11 17.54 1.42
N GLU A 73 3.21 17.83 2.11
CA GLU A 73 4.55 17.69 1.53
C GLU A 73 4.94 16.21 1.49
N PRO A 74 5.43 15.68 0.35
CA PRO A 74 5.88 14.30 0.25
C PRO A 74 6.98 13.94 1.25
N ILE A 75 6.94 12.72 1.76
CA ILE A 75 8.01 12.17 2.59
C ILE A 75 9.22 11.77 1.73
N VAL A 76 10.39 11.69 2.36
CA VAL A 76 11.61 11.11 1.76
C VAL A 76 11.60 9.59 1.98
N LEU A 77 12.20 8.84 1.07
CA LEU A 77 12.41 7.40 1.24
C LEU A 77 13.24 7.14 2.50
N ASP A 78 12.83 6.13 3.26
CA ASP A 78 13.44 5.74 4.52
C ASP A 78 13.55 4.21 4.59
N GLU A 79 14.63 3.72 5.23
CA GLU A 79 14.90 2.29 5.48
C GLU A 79 14.86 1.97 6.99
N GLY A 80 14.32 2.89 7.79
CA GLY A 80 14.19 2.72 9.24
C GLY A 80 13.08 1.74 9.62
N GLU A 81 13.03 1.43 10.91
CA GLU A 81 12.02 0.53 11.50
C GLU A 81 10.70 1.25 11.79
N ASP A 82 10.71 2.59 11.77
CA ASP A 82 9.58 3.43 12.13
C ASP A 82 8.70 3.79 10.92
N MET A 83 7.39 3.89 11.15
CA MET A 83 6.47 4.38 10.13
C MET A 83 6.59 5.91 9.96
N VAL A 84 7.15 6.34 8.84
CA VAL A 84 7.28 7.75 8.47
C VAL A 84 6.00 8.28 7.83
N VAL A 85 5.46 9.37 8.36
CA VAL A 85 4.27 10.07 7.82
C VAL A 85 4.58 11.54 7.53
N ALA A 86 3.74 12.17 6.69
CA ALA A 86 3.88 13.59 6.37
C ALA A 86 3.72 14.48 7.62
N ALA A 87 4.27 15.69 7.57
CA ALA A 87 4.15 16.65 8.65
C ALA A 87 2.69 16.86 9.09
N ASN A 88 2.47 17.01 10.40
CA ASN A 88 1.16 17.15 11.03
C ASN A 88 0.21 15.93 10.88
N HIS A 89 0.73 14.75 10.53
CA HIS A 89 -0.02 13.48 10.57
C HIS A 89 0.50 12.57 11.68
N VAL A 90 -0.33 11.61 12.08
CA VAL A 90 0.03 10.55 13.03
C VAL A 90 -0.49 9.22 12.51
N ALA A 91 0.30 8.17 12.68
CA ALA A 91 -0.15 6.81 12.48
C ALA A 91 -0.19 6.10 13.84
N VAL A 92 -1.29 5.39 14.10
CA VAL A 92 -1.52 4.70 15.37
C VAL A 92 -1.91 3.25 15.07
N PRO A 93 -1.21 2.25 15.63
CA PRO A 93 -1.64 0.86 15.52
C PRO A 93 -3.05 0.69 16.08
N PHE A 94 -3.96 0.18 15.25
CA PHE A 94 -5.36 -0.01 15.64
C PHE A 94 -5.63 -1.42 16.18
N LEU A 95 -5.19 -2.45 15.45
CA LEU A 95 -5.22 -3.86 15.83
C LEU A 95 -3.90 -4.51 15.45
N ARG A 96 -3.43 -5.42 16.28
CA ARG A 96 -2.19 -6.19 16.11
C ARG A 96 -2.50 -7.68 16.21
N TRP A 97 -1.66 -8.51 15.60
CA TRP A 97 -1.73 -9.95 15.80
C TRP A 97 -1.76 -10.28 17.30
N GLY A 98 -2.76 -11.07 17.70
CA GLY A 98 -2.95 -11.47 19.08
C GLY A 98 -3.86 -10.58 19.91
N ASP A 99 -4.24 -9.39 19.41
CA ASP A 99 -5.16 -8.52 20.15
C ASP A 99 -6.53 -9.24 20.34
N PRO A 100 -7.09 -9.26 21.56
CA PRO A 100 -8.40 -9.86 21.83
C PRO A 100 -9.52 -9.16 21.05
N ILE A 101 -10.34 -9.90 20.28
CA ILE A 101 -11.42 -9.32 19.47
C ILE A 101 -12.83 -9.69 19.95
N ILE A 102 -12.93 -10.55 20.95
CA ILE A 102 -14.20 -10.89 21.62
C ILE A 102 -14.09 -10.76 23.14
N ALA A 103 -15.22 -10.54 23.81
CA ALA A 103 -15.26 -10.39 25.25
C ALA A 103 -14.79 -11.68 25.95
N GLY A 104 -13.82 -11.54 26.86
CA GLY A 104 -13.27 -12.67 27.64
C GLY A 104 -12.19 -13.49 26.93
N ALA A 105 -11.77 -13.09 25.72
CA ALA A 105 -10.62 -13.68 25.06
C ALA A 105 -9.34 -13.49 25.90
N PRO A 106 -8.41 -14.47 25.89
CA PRO A 106 -7.16 -14.37 26.64
C PRO A 106 -6.28 -13.23 26.12
N GLU A 107 -5.49 -12.63 27.00
CA GLU A 107 -4.43 -11.70 26.60
C GLU A 107 -3.40 -12.42 25.72
N TRP A 108 -2.74 -11.66 24.85
CA TRP A 108 -1.69 -12.19 23.99
C TRP A 108 -0.51 -12.70 24.81
N ASP A 109 -0.15 -13.97 24.63
CA ASP A 109 1.06 -14.59 25.19
C ASP A 109 1.81 -15.30 24.07
N PHE A 110 2.85 -14.66 23.55
CA PHE A 110 3.68 -15.20 22.46
C PHE A 110 4.35 -16.52 22.84
N GLU A 111 4.81 -16.67 24.09
CA GLU A 111 5.57 -17.84 24.53
C GLU A 111 4.68 -19.07 24.74
N ASN A 112 3.39 -18.87 25.02
CA ASN A 112 2.44 -19.95 25.31
C ASN A 112 1.20 -19.90 24.40
N GLN A 113 1.37 -19.43 23.16
CA GLN A 113 0.22 -19.25 22.28
C GLN A 113 -0.42 -20.59 21.90
N THR A 114 -1.76 -20.64 21.92
CA THR A 114 -2.53 -21.84 21.55
C THR A 114 -3.51 -21.54 20.42
N ALA A 115 -3.87 -22.58 19.64
CA ALA A 115 -4.88 -22.44 18.60
C ALA A 115 -6.22 -21.92 19.14
N ALA A 116 -6.65 -22.41 20.31
CA ALA A 116 -7.91 -22.00 20.96
C ALA A 116 -7.89 -20.53 21.43
N ALA A 117 -6.72 -19.99 21.81
CA ALA A 117 -6.56 -18.57 22.09
C ALA A 117 -6.58 -17.75 20.79
N GLN A 118 -5.84 -18.20 19.76
CA GLN A 118 -5.75 -17.52 18.47
C GLN A 118 -7.09 -17.37 17.75
N GLU A 119 -8.01 -18.34 17.88
CA GLU A 119 -9.37 -18.29 17.32
C GLU A 119 -10.20 -17.09 17.83
N GLN A 120 -9.81 -16.50 18.96
CA GLN A 120 -10.51 -15.40 19.62
C GLN A 120 -9.76 -14.07 19.53
N GLN A 121 -8.63 -14.05 18.81
CA GLN A 121 -7.70 -12.95 18.69
C GLN A 121 -7.54 -12.53 17.22
N PHE A 122 -7.11 -11.30 16.99
CA PHE A 122 -6.81 -10.82 15.65
C PHE A 122 -5.69 -11.66 15.02
N GLY A 123 -5.89 -12.05 13.76
CA GLY A 123 -4.99 -12.98 13.08
C GLY A 123 -3.66 -12.35 12.65
N TYR A 124 -2.72 -13.22 12.30
CA TYR A 124 -1.41 -12.85 11.76
C TYR A 124 -1.51 -12.43 10.29
N ASN A 125 -0.54 -11.63 9.83
CA ASN A 125 -0.37 -11.23 8.45
C ASN A 125 -1.66 -10.78 7.75
N CYS A 126 -2.28 -9.73 8.31
CA CYS A 126 -3.40 -9.06 7.66
C CYS A 126 -2.91 -8.25 6.46
N ASP A 127 -3.72 -8.19 5.41
CA ASP A 127 -3.38 -7.47 4.17
C ASP A 127 -4.54 -6.53 3.79
N TRP A 128 -5.61 -7.10 3.24
CA TRP A 128 -6.81 -6.39 2.84
C TRP A 128 -7.72 -6.06 4.02
N ILE A 129 -8.20 -4.81 4.03
CA ILE A 129 -9.20 -4.31 4.95
C ILE A 129 -10.32 -3.58 4.22
N GLY A 130 -11.55 -3.81 4.63
CA GLY A 130 -12.74 -3.09 4.18
C GLY A 130 -13.52 -2.50 5.35
N PHE A 131 -13.93 -1.24 5.23
CA PHE A 131 -14.84 -0.60 6.17
C PHE A 131 -16.25 -0.56 5.59
N LEU A 132 -17.22 -1.09 6.34
CA LEU A 132 -18.63 -1.07 6.01
C LEU A 132 -19.37 -0.16 7.01
N PRO A 133 -19.76 1.06 6.61
CA PRO A 133 -20.47 1.99 7.48
C PRO A 133 -21.75 1.38 8.05
N LEU A 134 -22.04 1.68 9.31
CA LEU A 134 -23.28 1.31 9.98
C LEU A 134 -24.03 2.57 10.48
N PRO A 135 -25.36 2.63 10.31
CA PRO A 135 -26.22 1.64 9.67
C PRO A 135 -25.96 1.51 8.16
N VAL A 136 -26.40 0.42 7.54
CA VAL A 136 -26.20 0.17 6.10
C VAL A 136 -26.74 1.36 5.29
N GLY A 137 -25.90 1.90 4.42
CA GLY A 137 -26.20 3.10 3.63
C GLY A 137 -25.76 4.41 4.27
N SER A 138 -25.16 4.38 5.46
CA SER A 138 -24.51 5.55 6.05
C SER A 138 -23.34 6.02 5.18
N ASP A 139 -23.17 7.33 5.13
CA ASP A 139 -22.03 8.03 4.53
C ASP A 139 -21.01 8.53 5.59
N THR A 140 -21.22 8.18 6.85
CA THR A 140 -20.30 8.48 7.96
C THR A 140 -19.27 7.36 8.16
N SER A 141 -18.16 7.70 8.84
CA SER A 141 -17.12 6.73 9.22
C SER A 141 -16.90 6.64 10.73
N ASP A 142 -17.86 7.13 11.52
CA ASP A 142 -17.83 7.10 12.99
C ASP A 142 -18.27 5.75 13.58
N HIS A 143 -18.98 4.93 12.79
CA HIS A 143 -19.43 3.61 13.18
C HIS A 143 -19.51 2.67 11.98
N GLY A 144 -18.93 1.49 12.10
CA GLY A 144 -18.95 0.50 11.01
C GLY A 144 -18.28 -0.82 11.38
N LEU A 145 -18.34 -1.76 10.44
CA LEU A 145 -17.65 -3.05 10.53
C LEU A 145 -16.34 -2.97 9.76
N LEU A 146 -15.27 -3.49 10.36
CA LEU A 146 -14.02 -3.77 9.66
C LEU A 146 -14.00 -5.25 9.28
N VAL A 147 -13.79 -5.51 7.99
CA VAL A 147 -13.60 -6.85 7.46
C VAL A 147 -12.14 -6.95 7.06
N VAL A 148 -11.39 -7.82 7.75
CA VAL A 148 -9.95 -7.98 7.57
C VAL A 148 -9.67 -9.44 7.18
N ASN A 149 -8.83 -9.65 6.18
CA ASN A 149 -8.30 -10.99 5.88
C ASN A 149 -7.01 -11.25 6.68
N HIS A 150 -6.67 -12.53 6.83
CA HIS A 150 -5.40 -13.01 7.39
C HIS A 150 -4.86 -14.05 6.41
N GLU A 151 -3.79 -13.72 5.70
CA GLU A 151 -3.44 -14.42 4.47
C GLU A 151 -2.72 -15.75 4.72
N TYR A 152 -1.69 -15.73 5.56
CA TYR A 152 -0.87 -16.90 5.87
C TYR A 152 -0.20 -16.76 7.23
N THR A 153 0.48 -17.82 7.65
CA THR A 153 1.30 -17.88 8.85
C THR A 153 2.77 -18.01 8.49
N ASN A 154 3.63 -17.46 9.35
CA ASN A 154 5.08 -17.66 9.32
C ASN A 154 5.46 -18.45 10.58
N PRO A 155 5.41 -19.78 10.54
CA PRO A 155 5.61 -20.57 11.75
C PRO A 155 6.98 -20.35 12.41
N GLU A 156 8.00 -19.99 11.62
CA GLU A 156 9.32 -19.61 12.10
C GLU A 156 9.36 -18.33 12.92
N LEU A 157 8.40 -17.43 12.71
CA LEU A 157 8.20 -16.22 13.52
C LEU A 157 7.18 -16.44 14.64
N MET A 158 6.32 -17.45 14.52
CA MET A 158 5.23 -17.70 15.46
C MET A 158 5.57 -18.71 16.57
N PHE A 159 6.49 -19.65 16.32
CA PHE A 159 6.81 -20.72 17.25
C PHE A 159 8.31 -20.85 17.47
N ALA A 160 8.72 -20.79 18.74
CA ALA A 160 10.11 -20.99 19.13
C ALA A 160 10.61 -22.37 18.68
N GLY A 161 11.78 -22.40 18.03
CA GLY A 161 12.42 -23.64 17.61
C GLY A 161 11.82 -24.30 16.37
N TYR A 162 10.85 -23.68 15.67
CA TYR A 162 10.18 -24.27 14.50
C TYR A 162 11.14 -24.73 13.39
N LEU A 163 12.25 -24.00 13.17
CA LEU A 163 13.27 -24.35 12.17
C LEU A 163 14.21 -25.48 12.61
N THR A 164 14.07 -26.00 13.83
CA THR A 164 14.85 -27.14 14.31
C THR A 164 14.24 -28.41 13.76
N ALA A 165 15.04 -29.23 13.06
CA ALA A 165 14.57 -30.51 12.52
C ALA A 165 13.96 -31.38 13.63
N ASN A 166 12.72 -31.83 13.43
CA ASN A 166 12.09 -32.73 14.38
C ASN A 166 12.74 -34.12 14.25
N PRO A 167 13.40 -34.64 15.30
CA PRO A 167 14.07 -35.94 15.24
C PRO A 167 13.10 -37.11 14.99
N ASP A 168 11.80 -36.93 15.25
CA ASP A 168 10.78 -37.95 15.07
C ASP A 168 10.27 -38.06 13.62
N PHE A 169 10.57 -37.09 12.77
CA PHE A 169 10.14 -37.06 11.35
C PHE A 169 11.33 -36.92 10.38
N GLY A 170 12.51 -37.40 10.78
CA GLY A 170 13.73 -37.44 9.96
C GLY A 170 13.71 -38.51 8.87
#